data_AF-A0A2K9NLF3-F1
#
_entry.id   AF-A0A2K9NLF3-F1
#
_cell.length_a   1.000
_cell.length_b   1.000
_cell.length_c   1.000
_cell.angle_alpha   90.00
_cell.angle_beta   90.00
_cell.angle_gamma   90.00
#
_symmetry.space_group_name_H-M   'P 1'
#
loop_
_entity.id
_entity.type
_entity.pdbx_description
1 polymer ?
#
loop_
_entity_poly.entity_id
_entity_poly.type
_entity_poly.pdbx_seq_one_letter_code
_entity_poly.pdbx_strand_id
1 'polypeptide(L)'
;MRHARDTPLLPGLSPVSGKAVEACFDGGSLLSDAGVLALREIDIRLNMAVRLAACIADTRQPDRVRHSLADIIRFRLLTITCGYEDGIDADSLGGDPAFKMALGRLPSATDLCSQSTICKRSIRCTFFE
;
A
#
# COMPACT_ATOMS: atom_id res chain seq x y z
N MET A 1 -17.92 -25.78 -26.10
CA MET A 1 -18.38 -24.41 -25.83
C MET A 1 -17.36 -23.74 -24.94
N ARG A 2 -16.58 -22.79 -25.46
CA ARG A 2 -15.59 -22.02 -24.69
C ARG A 2 -16.34 -20.84 -24.09
N HIS A 3 -16.52 -20.81 -22.76
CA HIS A 3 -16.98 -19.59 -22.11
C HIS A 3 -15.91 -18.52 -22.30
N ALA A 4 -16.22 -17.48 -23.07
CA ALA A 4 -15.47 -16.24 -23.04
C ALA A 4 -15.53 -15.75 -21.59
N ARG A 5 -14.36 -15.67 -20.94
CA ARG A 5 -14.24 -15.17 -19.57
C ARG A 5 -14.44 -13.68 -19.64
N ASP A 6 -15.65 -13.22 -19.33
CA ASP A 6 -15.91 -11.81 -19.04
C ASP A 6 -15.24 -11.47 -17.70
N THR A 7 -13.92 -11.31 -17.74
CA THR A 7 -13.16 -10.73 -16.63
C THR A 7 -13.42 -9.23 -16.68
N PRO A 8 -14.19 -8.64 -15.74
CA PRO A 8 -14.29 -7.19 -15.69
C PRO A 8 -12.91 -6.64 -15.34
N LEU A 9 -12.20 -6.13 -16.34
CA LEU A 9 -11.09 -5.21 -16.11
C LEU A 9 -11.65 -4.07 -15.28
N LEU A 10 -11.14 -3.84 -14.07
CA LEU A 10 -11.44 -2.61 -13.33
C LEU A 10 -10.85 -1.45 -14.16
N PRO A 11 -11.67 -0.69 -14.91
CA PRO A 11 -11.12 0.29 -15.82
C PRO A 11 -10.47 1.39 -14.99
N GLY A 12 -9.20 1.67 -15.25
CA GLY A 12 -8.50 2.81 -14.64
C GLY A 12 -7.55 2.49 -13.48
N LEU A 13 -7.23 1.22 -13.22
CA LEU A 13 -6.07 0.90 -12.38
C LEU A 13 -4.77 1.11 -13.15
N SER A 14 -3.83 1.84 -12.54
CA SER A 14 -2.51 2.06 -13.12
C SER A 14 -1.69 0.77 -13.01
N PRO A 15 -0.84 0.43 -14.01
CA PRO A 15 0.02 -0.75 -13.95
C PRO A 15 0.85 -0.83 -12.67
N VAL A 16 1.11 -2.06 -12.22
CA VAL A 16 1.97 -2.35 -11.07
C VAL A 16 3.26 -2.98 -11.59
N SER A 17 4.40 -2.32 -11.36
CA SER A 17 5.71 -2.76 -11.88
C SER A 17 5.66 -3.09 -13.39
N GLY A 18 4.94 -2.26 -14.17
CA GLY A 18 4.79 -2.42 -15.63
C GLY A 18 3.80 -3.50 -16.08
N LYS A 19 3.12 -4.18 -15.16
CA LYS A 19 2.10 -5.20 -15.48
C LYS A 19 0.70 -4.63 -15.27
N ALA A 20 -0.19 -4.91 -16.22
CA ALA A 20 -1.61 -4.58 -16.08
C ALA A 20 -2.21 -5.32 -14.88
N VAL A 21 -3.13 -4.66 -14.17
CA VAL A 21 -3.86 -5.25 -13.06
C VAL A 21 -5.23 -5.66 -13.56
N GLU A 22 -5.54 -6.95 -13.47
CA GLU A 22 -6.81 -7.53 -13.90
C GLU A 22 -7.55 -8.07 -12.67
N ALA A 23 -8.85 -7.77 -12.57
CA ALA A 23 -9.70 -8.30 -11.51
C ALA A 23 -10.50 -9.49 -12.04
N CYS A 24 -10.13 -10.69 -11.62
CA CYS A 24 -10.86 -11.92 -11.94
C CYS A 24 -11.80 -12.29 -10.79
N PHE A 25 -13.07 -12.55 -11.12
CA PHE A 25 -14.09 -13.02 -10.17
C PHE A 25 -14.37 -14.52 -10.36
N ASP A 26 -13.32 -15.32 -10.57
CA ASP A 26 -13.40 -16.74 -10.87
C ASP A 26 -13.23 -17.66 -9.64
N GLY A 27 -13.11 -17.06 -8.45
CA GLY A 27 -12.96 -17.80 -7.19
C GLY A 27 -11.56 -18.36 -6.94
N GLY A 28 -10.52 -17.84 -7.63
CA GLY A 28 -9.11 -18.15 -7.37
C GLY A 28 -8.59 -17.61 -6.03
N SER A 29 -7.32 -17.19 -5.98
CA SER A 29 -6.75 -16.53 -4.79
C SER A 29 -7.49 -15.21 -4.51
N LEU A 30 -8.43 -15.26 -3.57
CA LEU A 30 -9.21 -14.11 -3.15
C LEU A 30 -8.32 -13.13 -2.41
N LEU A 31 -8.37 -11.86 -2.83
CA LEU A 31 -7.77 -10.74 -2.14
C LEU A 31 -8.86 -10.08 -1.30
N SER A 32 -8.81 -10.26 0.02
CA SER A 32 -9.82 -9.70 0.94
C SER A 32 -9.89 -8.18 0.83
N ASP A 33 -8.74 -7.52 0.68
CA ASP A 33 -8.63 -6.06 0.67
C ASP A 33 -8.36 -5.48 -0.72
N ALA A 34 -8.83 -6.12 -1.80
CA ALA A 34 -8.58 -5.65 -3.18
C ALA A 34 -9.01 -4.18 -3.42
N GLY A 35 -9.95 -3.65 -2.63
CA GLY A 35 -10.36 -2.24 -2.64
C GLY A 35 -9.22 -1.25 -2.37
N VAL A 36 -8.14 -1.70 -1.72
CA VAL A 36 -6.93 -0.91 -1.49
C VAL A 36 -6.28 -0.41 -2.79
N LEU A 37 -6.51 -1.11 -3.91
CA LEU A 37 -6.02 -0.69 -5.22
C LEU A 37 -6.73 0.55 -5.75
N ALA A 38 -8.01 0.76 -5.40
CA ALA A 38 -8.70 2.02 -5.71
C ALA A 38 -8.14 3.18 -4.87
N LEU A 39 -7.84 2.91 -3.60
CA LEU A 39 -7.21 3.90 -2.70
C LEU A 39 -5.80 4.28 -3.16
N ARG A 40 -5.04 3.33 -3.74
CA ARG A 40 -3.77 3.61 -4.42
C ARG A 40 -3.95 4.65 -5.52
N GLU A 41 -4.96 4.52 -6.38
CA GLU A 41 -5.16 5.49 -7.47
C GLU A 41 -5.46 6.90 -6.94
N ILE A 42 -6.19 7.00 -5.83
CA ILE A 42 -6.44 8.28 -5.15
C ILE A 42 -5.13 8.87 -4.64
N ASP A 43 -4.32 8.09 -3.93
CA ASP A 43 -3.04 8.57 -3.42
C ASP A 43 -2.04 8.92 -4.55
N ILE A 44 -2.00 8.18 -5.66
CA ILE A 44 -1.18 8.53 -6.83
C ILE A 44 -1.60 9.90 -7.40
N ARG A 45 -2.91 10.14 -7.55
CA ARG A 45 -3.43 11.40 -8.10
C ARG A 45 -3.18 12.59 -7.19
N LEU A 46 -3.30 12.40 -5.87
CA LEU A 46 -3.14 13.47 -4.87
C LEU A 46 -1.71 13.60 -4.34
N ASN A 47 -0.86 12.61 -4.63
CA ASN A 47 0.49 12.44 -4.15
C ASN A 47 0.61 12.59 -2.62
N MET A 48 -0.37 12.05 -1.86
CA MET A 48 -0.52 12.33 -0.44
C MET A 48 0.68 11.84 0.37
N ALA A 49 1.08 10.59 0.19
CA ALA A 49 2.16 9.99 0.97
C ALA A 49 3.49 10.73 0.79
N VAL A 50 3.81 11.15 -0.43
CA VAL A 50 5.04 11.91 -0.72
C VAL A 50 4.98 13.31 -0.11
N ARG A 51 3.83 14.00 -0.21
CA ARG A 51 3.64 15.33 0.38
C ARG A 51 3.78 15.29 1.90
N LEU A 52 3.18 14.30 2.54
CA LEU A 52 3.31 14.09 3.99
C LEU A 52 4.74 13.74 4.39
N ALA A 53 5.43 12.89 3.60
CA ALA A 53 6.84 12.56 3.85
C ALA A 53 7.74 13.79 3.76
N ALA A 54 7.49 14.70 2.81
CA ALA A 54 8.26 15.92 2.64
C ALA A 54 8.12 16.90 3.82
N CYS A 55 7.04 16.80 4.60
CA CYS A 55 6.83 17.59 5.82
C CYS A 55 7.59 17.06 7.04
N ILE A 56 8.26 15.90 6.93
CA ILE A 56 8.91 15.24 8.06
C ILE A 56 10.41 15.15 7.79
N ALA A 57 11.21 15.73 8.68
CA ALA A 57 12.67 15.55 8.65
C ALA A 57 13.04 14.10 8.96
N ASP A 58 13.52 13.36 7.95
CA ASP A 58 13.92 11.98 8.14
C ASP A 58 15.34 11.88 8.72
N THR A 59 15.42 11.76 10.04
CA THR A 59 16.68 11.67 10.80
C THR A 59 17.34 10.29 10.76
N ARG A 60 16.80 9.33 9.98
CA ARG A 60 17.37 7.98 9.87
C ARG A 60 18.69 8.03 9.09
N GLN A 61 19.62 7.16 9.47
CA GLN A 61 20.86 6.98 8.71
C GLN A 61 20.51 6.41 7.31
N PRO A 62 20.84 7.11 6.20
CA PRO A 62 20.38 6.74 4.86
C PRO A 62 20.76 5.32 4.44
N ASP A 63 21.95 4.84 4.83
CA ASP A 63 22.47 3.49 4.57
C ASP A 63 21.66 2.38 5.27
N ARG A 64 20.85 2.73 6.27
CA ARG A 64 20.00 1.80 7.01
C ARG A 64 18.52 1.89 6.62
N VAL A 65 18.17 2.76 5.68
CA VAL A 65 16.78 2.95 5.22
C VAL A 65 16.41 1.85 4.24
N ARG A 66 15.61 0.88 4.70
CA ARG A 66 15.02 -0.17 3.83
C ARG A 66 13.69 0.22 3.20
N HIS A 67 12.91 1.04 3.91
CA HIS A 67 11.62 1.55 3.45
C HIS A 67 11.65 3.08 3.50
N SER A 68 11.37 3.71 2.36
CA SER A 68 11.30 5.16 2.29
C SER A 68 10.22 5.70 3.24
N LEU A 69 10.37 6.93 3.71
CA LEU A 69 9.35 7.52 4.58
C LEU A 69 7.99 7.61 3.87
N ALA A 70 8.00 7.91 2.58
CA ALA A 70 6.79 7.90 1.75
C ALA A 70 6.13 6.52 1.68
N ASP A 71 6.90 5.42 1.56
CA ASP A 71 6.33 4.07 1.56
C ASP A 71 5.71 3.70 2.90
N ILE A 72 6.37 4.07 4.00
CA ILE A 72 5.85 3.84 5.36
C ILE A 72 4.54 4.61 5.56
N ILE A 73 4.50 5.88 5.16
CA ILE A 73 3.30 6.72 5.26
C ILE A 73 2.19 6.19 4.34
N ARG A 74 2.51 5.82 3.10
CA ARG A 74 1.54 5.24 2.16
C ARG A 74 0.93 3.97 2.74
N PHE A 75 1.76 3.04 3.23
CA PHE A 75 1.27 1.82 3.86
C PHE A 75 0.36 2.15 5.03
N ARG A 76 0.75 3.06 5.92
CA ARG A 76 -0.07 3.45 7.08
C ARG A 76 -1.39 4.12 6.70
N LEU A 77 -1.39 4.99 5.69
CA LEU A 77 -2.62 5.59 5.17
C LEU A 77 -3.58 4.50 4.70
N LEU A 78 -3.08 3.56 3.90
CA LEU A 78 -3.89 2.46 3.34
C LEU A 78 -4.43 1.53 4.43
N THR A 79 -3.61 1.15 5.41
CA THR A 79 -4.08 0.27 6.51
C THR A 79 -5.16 0.96 7.34
N ILE A 80 -5.00 2.26 7.65
CA ILE A 80 -6.03 3.04 8.37
C ILE A 80 -7.33 3.10 7.56
N THR A 81 -7.26 3.37 6.25
CA THR A 81 -8.47 3.44 5.40
C THR A 81 -9.18 2.09 5.25
N CYS A 82 -8.47 0.98 5.45
CA CYS A 82 -9.02 -0.37 5.46
C CYS A 82 -9.54 -0.81 6.85
N GLY A 83 -9.44 0.04 7.88
CA GLY A 83 -9.90 -0.28 9.24
C GLY A 83 -8.86 -0.99 10.12
N TYR A 84 -7.58 -0.87 9.79
CA TYR A 84 -6.45 -1.40 10.56
C TYR A 84 -5.65 -0.25 11.19
N GLU A 85 -6.31 0.53 12.04
CA GLU A 85 -5.75 1.76 12.62
C GLU A 85 -4.71 1.53 13.72
N ASP A 86 -4.82 0.42 14.45
CA ASP A 86 -3.92 0.10 15.58
C ASP A 86 -2.52 -0.28 15.09
N GLY A 87 -2.42 -0.82 13.87
CA GLY A 87 -1.20 -1.30 13.25
C GLY A 87 -0.72 -2.65 13.75
N ILE A 88 -1.52 -3.38 14.53
CA ILE A 88 -1.12 -4.71 15.03
C ILE A 88 -0.96 -5.68 13.85
N ASP A 89 -1.81 -5.55 12.84
CA ASP A 89 -1.81 -6.40 11.64
C ASP A 89 -0.74 -6.04 10.61
N ALA A 90 0.10 -5.03 10.84
CA ALA A 90 1.07 -4.54 9.87
C ALA A 90 2.03 -5.61 9.33
N ASP A 91 2.42 -6.59 10.16
CA ASP A 91 3.27 -7.69 9.72
C ASP A 91 2.53 -8.63 8.75
N SER A 92 1.25 -8.92 9.02
CA SER A 92 0.40 -9.74 8.16
C SER A 92 0.08 -9.01 6.84
N LEU A 93 -0.40 -7.77 6.95
CA LEU A 93 -0.73 -6.91 5.80
C LEU A 93 0.51 -6.56 4.95
N GLY A 94 1.70 -6.58 5.53
CA GLY A 94 2.94 -6.38 4.79
C GLY A 94 3.28 -7.52 3.84
N GLY A 95 2.80 -8.74 4.14
CA GLY A 95 2.88 -9.91 3.28
C GLY A 95 1.76 -9.99 2.24
N ASP A 96 0.66 -9.27 2.47
CA ASP A 96 -0.55 -9.34 1.64
C ASP A 96 -0.29 -8.84 0.18
N PRO A 97 -0.65 -9.64 -0.84
CA PRO A 97 -0.45 -9.26 -2.23
C PRO A 97 -1.14 -7.97 -2.66
N ALA A 98 -2.35 -7.67 -2.15
CA ALA A 98 -3.09 -6.46 -2.49
C ALA A 98 -2.36 -5.23 -1.96
N PHE A 99 -1.87 -5.26 -0.71
CA PHE A 99 -1.07 -4.17 -0.15
C PHE A 99 0.27 -3.99 -0.86
N LYS A 100 0.95 -5.08 -1.24
CA LYS A 100 2.17 -4.99 -2.07
C LYS A 100 1.90 -4.29 -3.39
N MET A 101 0.82 -4.66 -4.07
CA MET A 101 0.39 -4.02 -5.32
C MET A 101 -0.04 -2.57 -5.11
N ALA A 102 -0.69 -2.26 -3.97
CA ALA A 102 -1.04 -0.89 -3.59
C ALA A 102 0.18 0.03 -3.48
N LEU A 103 1.32 -0.51 -3.06
CA LEU A 103 2.61 0.19 -3.02
C LEU A 103 3.40 0.07 -4.34
N GLY A 104 2.78 -0.42 -5.41
CA GLY A 104 3.40 -0.56 -6.73
C GLY A 104 4.38 -1.74 -6.86
N ARG A 105 4.39 -2.66 -5.88
CA ARG A 105 5.24 -3.86 -5.88
C ARG A 105 4.47 -5.06 -6.41
N LEU A 106 5.19 -6.01 -7.01
CA LEU A 106 4.61 -7.29 -7.40
C LEU A 106 4.17 -8.10 -6.16
N PRO A 107 3.15 -8.97 -6.26
CA PRO A 107 2.78 -9.92 -5.21
C PRO A 107 3.95 -10.75 -4.65
N SER A 108 4.89 -11.12 -5.51
CA SER A 108 6.09 -11.90 -5.17
C SER A 108 7.24 -11.06 -4.62
N ALA A 109 7.08 -9.74 -4.49
CA ALA A 109 8.11 -8.87 -3.95
C ALA A 109 8.28 -9.08 -2.44
N THR A 110 9.38 -8.55 -1.90
CA THR A 110 9.64 -8.51 -0.48
C THR A 110 8.53 -7.78 0.28
N ASP A 111 8.30 -8.24 1.50
CA ASP A 111 7.26 -7.70 2.37
C ASP A 111 7.45 -6.20 2.65
N LEU A 112 6.34 -5.56 2.97
CA LEU A 112 6.31 -4.15 3.33
C LEU A 112 6.88 -3.93 4.74
N CYS A 113 6.73 -2.73 5.27
CA CYS A 113 7.28 -2.41 6.58
C CYS A 113 6.50 -3.12 7.69
N SER A 114 7.24 -3.70 8.63
CA SER A 114 6.71 -4.38 9.80
C SER A 114 6.05 -3.43 10.81
N GLN A 115 5.27 -3.98 11.74
CA GLN A 115 4.72 -3.27 12.89
C GLN A 115 5.81 -2.49 13.63
N SER A 116 6.96 -3.11 13.89
CA SER A 116 8.10 -2.45 14.55
C SER A 116 8.63 -1.23 13.78
N THR A 117 8.54 -1.25 12.45
CA THR A 117 8.96 -0.13 11.60
C THR A 117 7.98 1.04 11.69
N ILE A 118 6.69 0.75 11.85
CA ILE A 118 5.61 1.74 11.94
C ILE A 118 5.48 2.32 13.36
N CYS A 119 5.45 1.46 14.39
CA CYS A 119 5.22 1.86 15.78
C CYS A 119 6.37 2.67 16.38
N LYS A 120 7.62 2.44 15.97
CA LYS A 120 8.76 3.33 16.32
C LYS A 120 8.62 4.74 15.74
N ARG A 121 7.60 4.96 14.91
CA ARG A 121 7.38 6.17 14.14
C ARG A 121 5.95 6.70 14.31
N SER A 122 5.22 6.31 15.37
CA SER A 122 3.96 6.98 15.69
C SER A 122 4.25 8.46 15.91
N ILE A 123 3.80 9.27 14.94
CA ILE A 123 4.02 10.70 14.92
C ILE A 123 3.13 11.27 16.04
N ARG A 124 3.75 11.75 17.11
CA ARG A 124 3.11 12.78 17.94
C ARG A 124 3.06 14.04 17.06
N CYS A 125 1.91 14.31 16.45
CA CYS A 125 1.68 15.60 15.80
C CYS A 125 1.67 16.68 16.89
N THR A 126 2.81 17.33 17.12
CA THR A 126 2.81 18.61 17.82
C THR A 126 2.43 19.65 16.79
N PHE A 127 1.17 20.09 16.80
CA PHE A 127 0.79 21.31 16.10
C PHE A 127 1.53 22.45 16.80
N PHE A 128 2.47 23.08 16.10
CA PHE A 128 2.90 24.43 16.47
C PHE A 128 1.82 25.37 15.94
N GLU A 129 1.03 25.95 16.85
CA GLU A 129 0.35 27.23 16.58
C GLU A 129 1.40 28.34 16.44
#